data_AF-A0A661CMM5-F1
#
_entry.id   AF-A0A661CMM5-F1
#
_cell.length_a   1.000
_cell.length_b   1.000
_cell.length_c   1.000
_cell.angle_alpha   90.00
_cell.angle_beta   90.00
_cell.angle_gamma   90.00
#
_symmetry.space_group_name_H-M   'P 1'
#
loop_
_entity.id
_entity.type
_entity.pdbx_description
1 polymer ?
#
loop_
_entity_poly.entity_id
_entity_poly.type
_entity_poly.pdbx_seq_one_letter_code
_entity_poly.pdbx_strand_id
1 'polypeptide(L)'
;MQFDADGNMVLGPLSGDMANFDFDSRNRLVQAGETVYRYDAENQRIGINQTRYVINSQPALSQVLVKTKVDGTQTYYVYGLGLIGQEQNGEYLAYHFDFRGSTVALTDETAQVTERFEYSPYGVLVSGEAETTPFLFNGMYGVMTDASGLYYMRARYYNPEIRRFVNQDILLGSVSEGQTLNRYAYVTGQPVSLVDPFGLAPSVLDPGMAFSPLFWKPAYIRTVTNCYAYALNIPGYHPNPGDQDYEIIPFLRPNCDNLMSGAIEDGLIVPKGGLCGGTCPKGYHKIQIFFDPAWFRPDFHVFRQDKSGFWSHKPGKGGYINNHDADGKPILCPITQNRDNTPYGGRNYPDYCGTLCAPN
;
A
#
# COMPACT_ATOMS: atom_id res chain seq x y z
N MET A 1 -30.82 0.24 -10.58
CA MET A 1 -29.68 1.18 -10.64
C MET A 1 -29.70 1.86 -12.00
N GLN A 2 -29.40 3.15 -12.04
CA GLN A 2 -29.26 3.94 -13.26
C GLN A 2 -27.87 4.57 -13.28
N PHE A 3 -27.30 4.73 -14.46
CA PHE A 3 -25.97 5.29 -14.68
C PHE A 3 -26.02 6.36 -15.76
N ASP A 4 -25.16 7.37 -15.65
CA ASP A 4 -24.94 8.34 -16.72
C ASP A 4 -24.09 7.75 -17.87
N ALA A 5 -23.78 8.57 -18.88
CA ALA A 5 -22.98 8.17 -20.03
C ALA A 5 -21.51 7.88 -19.70
N ASP A 6 -21.00 8.42 -18.59
CA ASP A 6 -19.63 8.22 -18.10
C ASP A 6 -19.52 7.00 -17.17
N GLY A 7 -20.64 6.35 -16.87
CA GLY A 7 -20.71 5.18 -16.01
C GLY A 7 -20.69 5.50 -14.52
N ASN A 8 -21.09 6.71 -14.14
CA ASN A 8 -21.37 7.04 -12.75
C ASN A 8 -22.79 6.63 -12.40
N MET A 9 -22.98 5.97 -11.26
CA MET A 9 -24.31 5.64 -10.75
C MET A 9 -25.03 6.93 -10.40
N VAL A 10 -26.21 7.20 -10.96
CA VAL A 10 -27.02 8.39 -10.65
C VAL A 10 -28.23 8.07 -9.77
N LEU A 11 -28.63 6.79 -9.72
CA LEU A 11 -29.67 6.28 -8.83
C LEU A 11 -29.34 4.83 -8.43
N GLY A 12 -29.21 4.56 -7.13
CA GLY A 12 -28.85 3.24 -6.64
C GLY A 12 -29.07 3.02 -5.14
N PRO A 13 -28.80 1.80 -4.64
CA PRO A 13 -28.91 1.50 -3.22
C PRO A 13 -27.95 2.32 -2.36
N LEU A 14 -28.44 2.81 -1.22
CA LEU A 14 -27.69 3.54 -0.22
C LEU A 14 -28.39 3.32 1.13
N SER A 15 -27.72 2.64 2.06
CA SER A 15 -28.26 2.32 3.40
C SER A 15 -29.61 1.60 3.38
N GLY A 16 -29.82 0.67 2.43
CA GLY A 16 -31.06 -0.12 2.32
C GLY A 16 -32.19 0.53 1.52
N ASP A 17 -32.04 1.78 1.10
CA ASP A 17 -33.00 2.51 0.26
C ASP A 17 -32.39 2.92 -1.08
N MET A 18 -33.22 3.43 -2.01
CA MET A 18 -32.75 4.00 -3.26
C MET A 18 -32.48 5.51 -3.08
N ALA A 19 -31.28 5.96 -3.46
CA ALA A 19 -30.87 7.35 -3.37
C ALA A 19 -30.27 7.85 -4.70
N ASN A 20 -30.34 9.17 -4.89
CA ASN A 20 -29.66 9.84 -5.99
C ASN A 20 -28.19 10.05 -5.67
N PHE A 21 -27.37 10.09 -6.71
CA PHE A 21 -25.94 10.33 -6.64
C PHE A 21 -25.58 11.36 -7.72
N ASP A 22 -24.83 12.38 -7.32
CA ASP A 22 -24.42 13.46 -8.23
C ASP A 22 -22.89 13.50 -8.32
N PHE A 23 -22.39 13.68 -9.54
CA PHE A 23 -20.97 13.75 -9.86
C PHE A 23 -20.63 15.08 -10.50
N ASP A 24 -19.43 15.59 -10.22
CA ASP A 24 -18.91 16.76 -10.93
C ASP A 24 -18.26 16.40 -12.27
N SER A 25 -17.89 17.42 -13.05
CA SER A 25 -17.20 17.25 -14.35
C SER A 25 -15.85 16.51 -14.29
N ARG A 26 -15.32 16.22 -13.10
CA ARG A 26 -14.10 15.42 -12.89
C ARG A 26 -14.43 13.99 -12.45
N ASN A 27 -15.69 13.56 -12.56
CA ASN A 27 -16.19 12.26 -12.09
C ASN A 27 -15.99 12.03 -10.58
N ARG A 28 -16.01 13.10 -9.78
CA ARG A 28 -15.99 12.99 -8.31
C ARG A 28 -17.42 13.00 -7.80
N LEU A 29 -17.74 12.08 -6.90
CA LEU A 29 -19.04 12.03 -6.23
C LEU A 29 -19.19 13.26 -5.33
N VAL A 30 -20.05 14.21 -5.68
CA VAL A 30 -20.28 15.43 -4.88
C VAL A 30 -21.49 15.30 -3.97
N GLN A 31 -22.40 14.38 -4.25
CA GLN A 31 -23.56 14.12 -3.38
C GLN A 31 -24.03 12.66 -3.49
N ALA A 32 -24.38 12.04 -2.35
CA ALA A 32 -25.07 10.76 -2.28
C ALA A 32 -26.20 10.84 -1.26
N GLY A 33 -27.45 10.77 -1.72
CA GLY A 33 -28.62 11.09 -0.91
C GLY A 33 -28.51 12.51 -0.34
N GLU A 34 -28.52 12.62 0.98
CA GLU A 34 -28.37 13.91 1.70
C GLU A 34 -26.92 14.25 2.05
N THR A 35 -25.97 13.35 1.75
CA THR A 35 -24.56 13.53 2.09
C THR A 35 -23.83 14.26 0.97
N VAL A 36 -23.28 15.44 1.28
CA VAL A 36 -22.55 16.31 0.35
C VAL A 36 -21.05 16.21 0.60
N TYR A 37 -20.27 16.06 -0.45
CA TYR A 37 -18.81 15.90 -0.40
C TYR A 37 -18.09 17.14 -0.94
N ARG A 38 -16.97 17.49 -0.32
CA ARG A 38 -16.12 18.63 -0.74
C ARG A 38 -14.68 18.16 -0.96
N TYR A 39 -14.06 18.68 -2.01
CA TYR A 39 -12.72 18.31 -2.44
C TYR A 39 -11.84 19.55 -2.65
N ASP A 40 -10.53 19.38 -2.50
CA ASP A 40 -9.54 20.37 -2.94
C ASP A 40 -9.22 20.23 -4.45
N ALA A 41 -8.19 20.97 -4.89
CA ALA A 41 -7.77 20.99 -6.29
C ALA A 41 -7.04 19.70 -6.71
N GLU A 42 -6.42 19.03 -5.73
CA GLU A 42 -5.67 17.78 -5.81
C GLU A 42 -6.56 16.53 -5.67
N ASN A 43 -7.88 16.72 -5.69
CA ASN A 43 -8.91 15.68 -5.60
C ASN A 43 -8.93 14.93 -4.26
N GLN A 44 -8.42 15.52 -3.18
CA GLN A 44 -8.58 14.99 -1.84
C GLN A 44 -9.89 15.47 -1.23
N ARG A 45 -10.61 14.57 -0.57
CA ARG A 45 -11.82 14.90 0.18
C ARG A 45 -11.47 15.68 1.44
N ILE A 46 -11.84 16.97 1.46
CA ILE A 46 -11.60 17.91 2.57
C ILE A 46 -12.83 18.11 3.47
N GLY A 47 -13.95 17.47 3.17
CA GLY A 47 -15.11 17.52 4.05
C GLY A 47 -16.33 16.73 3.58
N ILE A 48 -17.23 16.51 4.52
CA ILE A 48 -18.55 15.90 4.32
C ILE A 48 -19.56 16.79 5.05
N ASN A 49 -20.62 17.21 4.37
CA ASN A 49 -21.57 18.19 4.86
C ASN A 49 -20.82 19.39 5.45
N GLN A 50 -21.03 19.68 6.74
CA GLN A 50 -20.37 20.76 7.47
C GLN A 50 -19.08 20.31 8.18
N THR A 51 -18.79 19.01 8.24
CA THR A 51 -17.53 18.46 8.79
C THR A 51 -16.35 18.82 7.86
N ARG A 52 -15.21 19.17 8.44
CA ARG A 52 -13.98 19.53 7.70
C ARG A 52 -12.83 18.59 8.06
N TYR A 53 -11.93 18.39 7.10
CA TYR A 53 -10.74 17.58 7.26
C TYR A 53 -9.47 18.38 6.95
N VAL A 54 -8.42 18.14 7.72
CA VAL A 54 -7.04 18.52 7.38
C VAL A 54 -6.34 17.28 6.83
N ILE A 55 -5.78 17.37 5.63
CA ILE A 55 -5.19 16.24 4.92
C ILE A 55 -3.67 16.43 4.79
N ASN A 56 -2.91 15.38 5.11
CA ASN A 56 -1.53 15.24 4.70
C ASN A 56 -1.48 14.45 3.38
N SER A 57 -1.11 15.12 2.30
CA SER A 57 -1.02 14.53 0.95
C SER A 57 0.39 14.03 0.60
N GLN A 58 1.37 14.17 1.50
CA GLN A 58 2.75 13.78 1.23
C GLN A 58 2.96 12.25 1.15
N PRO A 59 2.32 11.42 2.01
CA PRO A 59 2.42 9.97 1.88
C PRO A 59 1.69 9.45 0.65
N ALA A 60 2.09 8.29 0.14
CA ALA A 60 1.47 7.66 -1.02
C ALA A 60 -0.06 7.52 -0.86
N LEU A 61 -0.51 7.12 0.34
CA LEU A 61 -1.91 7.16 0.73
C LEU A 61 -2.15 8.40 1.57
N SER A 62 -2.92 9.36 1.05
CA SER A 62 -3.27 10.58 1.78
C SER A 62 -3.88 10.27 3.15
N GLN A 63 -3.51 11.05 4.16
CA GLN A 63 -3.88 10.83 5.56
C GLN A 63 -4.75 11.98 6.05
N VAL A 64 -5.86 11.68 6.73
CA VAL A 64 -6.65 12.71 7.42
C VAL A 64 -6.00 12.93 8.77
N LEU A 65 -5.43 14.10 9.02
CA LEU A 65 -4.79 14.44 10.30
C LEU A 65 -5.81 14.89 11.34
N VAL A 66 -6.81 15.67 10.92
CA VAL A 66 -7.79 16.26 11.83
C VAL A 66 -9.18 16.20 11.20
N LYS A 67 -10.18 15.81 11.99
CA LYS A 67 -11.61 15.97 11.70
C LYS A 67 -12.19 17.05 12.61
N THR A 68 -12.85 18.04 12.04
CA THR A 68 -13.54 19.10 12.80
C THR A 68 -15.04 19.04 12.51
N LYS A 69 -15.84 18.79 13.54
CA LYS A 69 -17.31 18.80 13.50
C LYS A 69 -17.84 20.25 13.56
N VAL A 70 -19.15 20.40 13.38
CA VAL A 70 -19.85 21.70 13.31
C VAL A 70 -19.80 22.46 14.64
N ASP A 71 -19.86 21.73 15.74
CA ASP A 71 -19.74 22.22 17.11
C ASP A 71 -18.30 22.64 17.48
N GLY A 72 -17.34 22.49 16.56
CA GLY A 72 -15.93 22.78 16.78
C GLY A 72 -15.14 21.62 17.40
N THR A 73 -15.79 20.49 17.72
CA THR A 73 -15.11 19.31 18.26
C THR A 73 -14.07 18.80 17.26
N GLN A 74 -12.84 18.61 17.73
CA GLN A 74 -11.73 18.10 16.93
C GLN A 74 -11.34 16.68 17.35
N THR A 75 -11.16 15.82 16.36
CA THR A 75 -10.50 14.53 16.51
C THR A 75 -9.18 14.58 15.75
N TYR A 76 -8.08 14.26 16.41
CA TYR A 76 -6.75 14.13 15.84
C TYR A 76 -6.48 12.66 15.54
N TYR A 77 -6.00 12.35 14.35
CA TYR A 77 -5.62 11.00 13.96
C TYR A 77 -4.12 10.87 13.97
N VAL A 78 -3.63 9.87 14.70
CA VAL A 78 -2.20 9.65 14.95
C VAL A 78 -1.69 8.56 14.03
N TYR A 79 -0.60 8.87 13.33
CA TYR A 79 0.04 7.99 12.36
C TYR A 79 1.48 7.66 12.75
N GLY A 80 1.86 6.40 12.60
CA GLY A 80 3.25 5.93 12.56
C GLY A 80 3.55 5.39 11.15
N LEU A 81 3.90 4.10 11.06
CA LEU A 81 3.93 3.39 9.76
C LEU A 81 2.54 3.27 9.10
N GLY A 82 1.48 3.51 9.85
CA GLY A 82 0.08 3.57 9.43
C GLY A 82 -0.76 4.26 10.49
N LEU A 83 -2.09 4.25 10.35
CA LEU A 83 -3.00 4.75 11.39
C LEU A 83 -2.81 3.93 12.68
N ILE A 84 -2.52 4.57 13.81
CA ILE A 84 -2.28 3.87 15.09
C ILE A 84 -3.24 4.29 16.21
N GLY A 85 -3.79 5.50 16.15
CA GLY A 85 -4.74 5.96 17.16
C GLY A 85 -5.52 7.20 16.76
N GLN A 86 -6.46 7.58 17.62
CA GLN A 86 -7.15 8.87 17.55
C GLN A 86 -7.20 9.49 18.94
N GLU A 87 -7.18 10.83 18.98
CA GLU A 87 -7.32 11.61 20.20
C GLU A 87 -8.46 12.62 20.04
N GLN A 88 -9.33 12.70 21.06
CA GLN A 88 -10.38 13.70 21.15
C GLN A 88 -10.50 14.14 22.61
N ASN A 89 -10.46 15.45 22.89
CA ASN A 89 -10.62 16.02 24.23
C ASN A 89 -9.67 15.41 25.30
N GLY A 90 -8.48 14.96 24.90
CA GLY A 90 -7.49 14.34 25.79
C GLY A 90 -7.68 12.83 26.04
N GLU A 91 -8.73 12.22 25.47
CA GLU A 91 -8.93 10.77 25.47
C GLU A 91 -8.29 10.15 24.23
N TYR A 92 -7.54 9.06 24.40
CA TYR A 92 -6.83 8.37 23.32
C TYR A 92 -7.42 6.98 23.09
N LEU A 93 -7.66 6.66 21.81
CA LEU A 93 -8.09 5.34 21.38
C LEU A 93 -7.07 4.75 20.42
N ALA A 94 -6.52 3.58 20.75
CA ALA A 94 -5.64 2.82 19.88
C ALA A 94 -6.45 1.92 18.93
N TYR A 95 -6.06 1.88 17.65
CA TYR A 95 -6.68 1.00 16.66
C TYR A 95 -6.03 -0.38 16.65
N HIS A 96 -6.87 -1.42 16.58
CA HIS A 96 -6.45 -2.80 16.35
C HIS A 96 -7.09 -3.29 15.05
N PHE A 97 -6.28 -3.83 14.15
CA PHE A 97 -6.73 -4.21 12.80
C PHE A 97 -6.70 -5.73 12.57
N ASP A 98 -7.58 -6.22 11.70
CA ASP A 98 -7.47 -7.55 11.11
C ASP A 98 -6.34 -7.59 10.06
N PHE A 99 -6.11 -8.78 9.50
CA PHE A 99 -5.11 -8.98 8.46
C PHE A 99 -5.37 -8.15 7.19
N ARG A 100 -6.60 -7.69 6.96
CA ARG A 100 -6.98 -6.81 5.84
C ARG A 100 -6.81 -5.33 6.17
N GLY A 101 -6.37 -4.98 7.38
CA GLY A 101 -6.29 -3.60 7.84
C GLY A 101 -7.65 -3.01 8.25
N SER A 102 -8.68 -3.85 8.47
CA SER A 102 -9.98 -3.40 8.97
C SER A 102 -9.96 -3.32 10.49
N THR A 103 -10.45 -2.23 11.07
CA THR A 103 -10.47 -2.04 12.53
C THR A 103 -11.37 -3.08 13.19
N VAL A 104 -10.83 -3.95 14.04
CA VAL A 104 -11.59 -4.99 14.78
C VAL A 104 -11.80 -4.67 16.25
N ALA A 105 -10.99 -3.77 16.81
CA ALA A 105 -11.18 -3.26 18.16
C ALA A 105 -10.56 -1.87 18.35
N LEU A 106 -11.08 -1.14 19.34
CA LEU A 106 -10.46 0.05 19.91
C LEU A 106 -10.14 -0.21 21.37
N THR A 107 -9.02 0.33 21.85
CA THR A 107 -8.67 0.31 23.28
C THR A 107 -8.31 1.69 23.80
N ASP A 108 -8.68 1.99 25.04
CA ASP A 108 -8.28 3.20 25.75
C ASP A 108 -6.83 3.14 26.25
N GLU A 109 -6.37 4.21 26.92
CA GLU A 109 -5.03 4.30 27.50
C GLU A 109 -4.75 3.28 28.61
N THR A 110 -5.79 2.65 29.18
CA THR A 110 -5.67 1.57 30.17
C THR A 110 -5.68 0.18 29.54
N ALA A 111 -5.63 0.12 28.21
CA ALA A 111 -5.71 -1.08 27.38
C ALA A 111 -7.03 -1.86 27.53
N GLN A 112 -8.10 -1.22 28.00
CA GLN A 112 -9.44 -1.81 27.99
C GLN A 112 -10.06 -1.67 26.61
N VAL A 113 -10.77 -2.71 26.17
CA VAL A 113 -11.46 -2.71 24.88
C VAL A 113 -12.73 -1.88 25.02
N THR A 114 -12.81 -0.75 24.31
CA THR A 114 -13.98 0.13 24.30
C THR A 114 -14.99 -0.33 23.26
N GLU A 115 -14.52 -0.81 22.11
CA GLU A 115 -15.36 -1.25 20.99
C GLU A 115 -14.78 -2.44 20.24
N ARG A 116 -15.67 -3.18 19.56
CA ARG A 116 -15.34 -4.30 18.65
C ARG A 116 -16.16 -4.20 17.38
N PHE A 117 -15.56 -4.62 16.27
CA PHE A 117 -16.22 -4.62 14.97
C PHE A 117 -16.03 -5.95 14.25
N GLU A 118 -17.06 -6.35 13.50
CA GLU A 118 -17.02 -7.53 12.63
C GLU A 118 -17.54 -7.17 11.25
N TYR A 119 -16.91 -7.75 10.21
CA TYR A 119 -17.23 -7.43 8.82
C TYR A 119 -17.43 -8.69 8.01
N SER A 120 -18.37 -8.64 7.06
CA SER A 120 -18.43 -9.61 5.98
C SER A 120 -17.19 -9.54 5.08
N PRO A 121 -16.96 -10.53 4.18
CA PRO A 121 -15.85 -10.47 3.23
C PRO A 121 -15.81 -9.19 2.39
N TYR A 122 -16.98 -8.69 1.98
CA TYR A 122 -17.13 -7.50 1.14
C TYR A 122 -17.29 -6.20 1.94
N GLY A 123 -17.04 -6.25 3.25
CA GLY A 123 -16.94 -5.07 4.10
C GLY A 123 -18.22 -4.65 4.81
N VAL A 124 -19.40 -5.22 4.50
CA VAL A 124 -20.62 -4.95 5.30
C VAL A 124 -20.33 -5.16 6.78
N LEU A 125 -20.57 -4.13 7.61
CA LEU A 125 -20.42 -4.17 9.06
C LEU A 125 -21.53 -5.06 9.65
N VAL A 126 -21.15 -6.13 10.33
CA VAL A 126 -22.06 -7.14 10.90
C VAL A 126 -22.26 -6.90 12.39
N SER A 127 -21.28 -6.29 13.07
CA SER A 127 -21.31 -5.96 14.49
C SER A 127 -20.46 -4.72 14.76
N GLY A 128 -20.91 -3.87 15.70
CA GLY A 128 -20.32 -2.56 16.04
C GLY A 128 -21.07 -1.38 15.41
N GLU A 129 -20.72 -0.16 15.83
CA GLU A 129 -21.38 1.10 15.41
C GLU A 129 -20.35 2.05 14.78
N ALA A 130 -20.72 2.76 13.72
CA ALA A 130 -19.79 3.64 12.98
C ALA A 130 -19.63 5.05 13.56
N GLU A 131 -19.98 5.26 14.83
CA GLU A 131 -20.04 6.61 15.43
C GLU A 131 -18.68 7.10 15.93
N THR A 132 -17.90 6.23 16.54
CA THR A 132 -16.66 6.58 17.24
C THR A 132 -15.49 6.87 16.31
N THR A 133 -15.46 6.22 15.14
CA THR A 133 -14.38 6.39 14.17
C THR A 133 -14.88 6.16 12.74
N PRO A 134 -14.43 6.99 11.77
CA PRO A 134 -14.69 6.72 10.36
C PRO A 134 -13.77 5.62 9.78
N PHE A 135 -12.68 5.27 10.45
CA PHE A 135 -11.71 4.28 9.96
C PHE A 135 -12.11 2.88 10.42
N LEU A 136 -12.99 2.24 9.64
CA LEU A 136 -13.52 0.88 9.89
C LEU A 136 -12.92 -0.14 8.92
N PHE A 137 -13.67 -0.54 7.88
CA PHE A 137 -13.21 -1.48 6.87
C PHE A 137 -12.01 -0.92 6.10
N ASN A 138 -10.90 -1.66 6.08
CA ASN A 138 -9.59 -1.22 5.57
C ASN A 138 -9.09 0.10 6.18
N GLY A 139 -9.55 0.45 7.38
CA GLY A 139 -9.27 1.73 8.06
C GLY A 139 -7.78 2.01 8.27
N MET A 140 -6.96 0.98 8.45
CA MET A 140 -5.49 1.11 8.55
C MET A 140 -4.88 1.89 7.37
N TYR A 141 -5.45 1.72 6.18
CA TYR A 141 -5.01 2.35 4.94
C TYR A 141 -5.73 3.68 4.64
N GLY A 142 -6.43 4.23 5.63
CA GLY A 142 -7.16 5.48 5.54
C GLY A 142 -8.45 5.40 4.73
N VAL A 143 -9.01 4.20 4.51
CA VAL A 143 -10.36 4.06 3.95
C VAL A 143 -11.36 4.54 4.99
N MET A 144 -12.21 5.50 4.60
CA MET A 144 -13.20 6.09 5.50
C MET A 144 -14.59 5.54 5.20
N THR A 145 -15.29 5.13 6.25
CA THR A 145 -16.72 4.80 6.22
C THR A 145 -17.52 6.06 6.50
N ASP A 146 -18.43 6.39 5.59
CA ASP A 146 -19.34 7.51 5.74
C ASP A 146 -20.65 7.05 6.41
N ALA A 147 -21.37 7.98 7.03
CA ALA A 147 -22.70 7.70 7.61
C ALA A 147 -23.73 7.21 6.56
N SER A 148 -23.48 7.50 5.27
CA SER A 148 -24.27 6.99 4.14
C SER A 148 -23.98 5.51 3.81
N GLY A 149 -23.05 4.86 4.53
CA GLY A 149 -22.63 3.48 4.30
C GLY A 149 -21.62 3.31 3.17
N LEU A 150 -21.28 4.37 2.43
CA LEU A 150 -20.24 4.33 1.40
C LEU A 150 -18.84 4.40 1.99
N TYR A 151 -17.91 3.72 1.33
CA TYR A 151 -16.49 3.74 1.68
C TYR A 151 -15.73 4.63 0.70
N TYR A 152 -15.13 5.69 1.23
CA TYR A 152 -14.24 6.54 0.47
C TYR A 152 -12.86 5.88 0.37
N MET A 153 -12.55 5.42 -0.85
CA MET A 153 -11.26 4.82 -1.21
C MET A 153 -10.46 5.76 -2.11
N ARG A 154 -10.55 7.07 -1.89
CA ARG A 154 -9.88 8.13 -2.67
C ARG A 154 -10.44 8.27 -4.08
N ALA A 155 -9.92 7.54 -5.07
CA ALA A 155 -10.33 7.72 -6.45
C ALA A 155 -11.81 7.36 -6.68
N ARG A 156 -12.36 6.48 -5.85
CA ARG A 156 -13.73 5.99 -5.98
C ARG A 156 -14.42 5.79 -4.63
N TYR A 157 -15.74 5.72 -4.71
CA TYR A 157 -16.60 5.33 -3.60
C TYR A 157 -17.07 3.90 -3.80
N TYR A 158 -16.86 3.07 -2.78
CA TYR A 158 -17.29 1.69 -2.75
C TYR A 158 -18.57 1.54 -1.93
N ASN A 159 -19.53 0.80 -2.47
CA ASN A 159 -20.76 0.47 -1.76
C ASN A 159 -20.72 -1.01 -1.34
N PRO A 160 -20.60 -1.32 -0.03
CA PRO A 160 -20.55 -2.69 0.46
C PRO A 160 -21.86 -3.46 0.32
N GLU A 161 -23.01 -2.77 0.29
CA GLU A 161 -24.34 -3.38 0.12
C GLU A 161 -24.47 -4.11 -1.22
N ILE A 162 -24.00 -3.46 -2.29
CA ILE A 162 -24.00 -3.99 -3.65
C ILE A 162 -22.64 -4.55 -4.11
N ARG A 163 -21.65 -4.50 -3.22
CA ARG A 163 -20.32 -5.12 -3.37
C ARG A 163 -19.53 -4.60 -4.58
N ARG A 164 -19.64 -3.29 -4.88
CA ARG A 164 -18.99 -2.65 -6.04
C ARG A 164 -18.78 -1.16 -5.85
N PHE A 165 -17.92 -0.58 -6.69
CA PHE A 165 -17.79 0.87 -6.80
C PHE A 165 -19.02 1.49 -7.46
N VAL A 166 -19.33 2.73 -7.09
CA VAL A 166 -20.47 3.49 -7.63
C VAL A 166 -20.15 4.22 -8.94
N ASN A 167 -18.86 4.33 -9.29
CA ASN A 167 -18.36 4.88 -10.54
C ASN A 167 -17.31 3.97 -11.18
N GLN A 168 -17.13 4.10 -12.49
CA GLN A 168 -16.14 3.30 -13.23
C GLN A 168 -14.71 3.63 -12.81
N ASP A 169 -13.86 2.60 -12.79
CA ASP A 169 -12.41 2.75 -12.71
C ASP A 169 -11.87 3.56 -13.89
N ILE A 170 -10.97 4.50 -13.66
CA ILE A 170 -10.25 5.18 -14.75
C ILE A 170 -9.30 4.22 -15.48
N LEU A 171 -8.90 3.13 -14.82
CA LEU A 171 -8.12 2.06 -15.44
C LEU A 171 -9.06 1.17 -16.26
N LEU A 172 -8.72 0.99 -17.54
CA LEU A 172 -9.55 0.21 -18.48
C LEU A 172 -9.46 -1.31 -18.27
N GLY A 173 -8.53 -1.76 -17.42
CA GLY A 173 -8.17 -3.16 -17.27
C GLY A 173 -7.30 -3.68 -18.42
N SER A 174 -7.10 -4.99 -18.46
CA SER A 174 -6.32 -5.69 -19.47
C SER A 174 -7.13 -6.82 -20.10
N VAL A 175 -7.07 -6.93 -21.43
CA VAL A 175 -7.64 -8.06 -22.17
C VAL A 175 -6.99 -9.40 -21.83
N SER A 176 -5.76 -9.37 -21.31
CA SER A 176 -5.07 -10.59 -20.82
C SER A 176 -5.59 -11.05 -19.45
N GLU A 177 -6.31 -10.19 -18.72
CA GLU A 177 -6.82 -10.44 -17.38
C GLU A 177 -8.30 -10.06 -17.32
N GLY A 178 -9.17 -10.90 -17.87
CA GLY A 178 -10.59 -10.56 -18.10
C GLY A 178 -11.36 -10.06 -16.86
N GLN A 179 -10.98 -10.48 -15.65
CA GLN A 179 -11.55 -9.97 -14.39
C GLN A 179 -11.40 -8.45 -14.24
N THR A 180 -10.29 -7.89 -14.74
CA THR A 180 -9.98 -6.45 -14.67
C THR A 180 -10.82 -5.60 -15.61
N LEU A 181 -11.51 -6.21 -16.58
CA LEU A 181 -12.40 -5.50 -17.51
C LEU A 181 -13.71 -5.06 -16.83
N ASN A 182 -14.05 -5.63 -15.68
CA ASN A 182 -15.16 -5.13 -14.87
C ASN A 182 -14.69 -3.94 -14.02
N ARG A 183 -14.85 -2.75 -14.58
CA ARG A 183 -14.42 -1.47 -13.98
C ARG A 183 -15.19 -1.04 -12.71
N TYR A 184 -16.16 -1.84 -12.25
CA TYR A 184 -16.86 -1.61 -10.97
C TYR A 184 -16.48 -2.63 -9.89
N ALA A 185 -15.78 -3.70 -10.25
CA ALA A 185 -15.50 -4.79 -9.33
C ALA A 185 -14.55 -4.33 -8.21
N TYR A 186 -14.91 -4.65 -6.97
CA TYR A 186 -13.96 -4.53 -5.87
C TYR A 186 -12.99 -5.71 -5.91
N VAL A 187 -11.70 -5.38 -5.98
CA VAL A 187 -10.56 -6.29 -5.89
C VAL A 187 -10.67 -7.58 -6.73
N THR A 188 -11.22 -7.48 -7.93
CA THR A 188 -11.44 -8.63 -8.84
C THR A 188 -12.18 -9.81 -8.19
N GLY A 189 -13.09 -9.51 -7.24
CA GLY A 189 -13.89 -10.53 -6.56
C GLY A 189 -13.15 -11.33 -5.49
N GLN A 190 -11.98 -10.87 -5.02
CA GLN A 190 -11.17 -11.56 -4.01
C GLN A 190 -11.02 -10.76 -2.69
N PRO A 191 -12.12 -10.33 -2.03
CA PRO A 191 -12.08 -9.37 -0.92
C PRO A 191 -11.62 -9.96 0.42
N VAL A 192 -11.43 -11.27 0.49
CA VAL A 192 -10.78 -11.91 1.63
C VAL A 192 -9.26 -11.70 1.57
N SER A 193 -8.69 -11.65 0.37
CA SER A 193 -7.23 -11.70 0.18
C SER A 193 -6.62 -10.40 -0.29
N LEU A 194 -7.45 -9.47 -0.80
CA LEU A 194 -7.03 -8.24 -1.45
C LEU A 194 -7.83 -7.05 -0.91
N VAL A 195 -7.21 -5.87 -0.99
CA VAL A 195 -7.78 -4.55 -0.66
C VAL A 195 -7.56 -3.58 -1.81
N ASP A 196 -8.21 -2.42 -1.82
CA ASP A 196 -7.98 -1.37 -2.83
C ASP A 196 -7.94 0.03 -2.17
N PRO A 197 -6.85 0.39 -1.47
CA PRO A 197 -6.77 1.66 -0.74
C PRO A 197 -6.79 2.90 -1.61
N PHE A 198 -6.37 2.78 -2.88
CA PHE A 198 -6.41 3.87 -3.86
C PHE A 198 -7.74 3.96 -4.60
N GLY A 199 -8.57 2.92 -4.51
CA GLY A 199 -9.79 2.81 -5.31
C GLY A 199 -9.46 2.74 -6.79
N LEU A 200 -8.40 2.04 -7.20
CA LEU A 200 -7.95 1.92 -8.60
C LEU A 200 -7.51 0.50 -8.96
N ALA A 201 -6.97 -0.27 -8.02
CA ALA A 201 -6.47 -1.59 -8.32
C ALA A 201 -6.38 -2.47 -7.07
N PRO A 202 -6.62 -3.78 -7.19
CA PRO A 202 -6.37 -4.71 -6.10
C PRO A 202 -4.91 -4.65 -5.66
N SER A 203 -4.69 -4.50 -4.36
CA SER A 203 -3.42 -4.70 -3.68
C SER A 203 -3.54 -5.85 -2.69
N VAL A 204 -2.47 -6.62 -2.53
CA VAL A 204 -2.38 -7.57 -1.41
C VAL A 204 -2.18 -6.81 -0.10
N LEU A 205 -2.60 -7.45 0.98
CA LEU A 205 -2.51 -6.98 2.36
C LEU A 205 -1.04 -6.84 2.78
N ASP A 206 -0.68 -5.73 3.42
CA ASP A 206 0.07 -5.84 4.68
C ASP A 206 0.07 -4.55 5.53
N PRO A 207 -0.17 -4.68 6.85
CA PRO A 207 0.32 -3.82 7.92
C PRO A 207 1.87 -3.65 8.06
N GLY A 208 2.65 -4.08 7.07
CA GLY A 208 4.11 -4.18 7.08
C GLY A 208 4.55 -5.26 6.08
N MET A 209 4.69 -4.85 4.81
CA MET A 209 4.77 -5.69 3.60
C MET A 209 5.45 -7.07 3.72
N ALA A 210 4.67 -8.10 4.02
CA ALA A 210 4.96 -9.46 3.63
C ALA A 210 4.93 -9.53 2.10
N PHE A 211 6.09 -9.92 1.56
CA PHE A 211 6.30 -10.21 0.16
C PHE A 211 5.17 -11.04 -0.48
N SER A 212 4.50 -10.47 -1.49
CA SER A 212 3.63 -11.22 -2.40
C SER A 212 4.20 -11.22 -3.82
N PRO A 213 4.61 -12.37 -4.37
CA PRO A 213 5.07 -12.48 -5.75
C PRO A 213 4.05 -11.97 -6.77
N LEU A 214 2.74 -11.96 -6.46
CA LEU A 214 1.67 -11.52 -7.34
C LEU A 214 1.63 -9.99 -7.53
N PHE A 215 1.99 -9.21 -6.50
CA PHE A 215 2.08 -7.75 -6.58
C PHE A 215 3.08 -7.26 -7.63
N TRP A 216 4.15 -8.03 -7.83
CA TRP A 216 5.24 -7.69 -8.75
C TRP A 216 5.03 -8.26 -10.16
N LYS A 217 3.89 -8.91 -10.46
CA LYS A 217 3.58 -9.45 -11.78
C LYS A 217 3.06 -8.43 -12.80
N PRO A 218 2.23 -7.43 -12.44
CA PRO A 218 1.73 -6.46 -13.41
C PRO A 218 2.86 -5.74 -14.14
N ALA A 219 2.73 -5.59 -15.46
CA ALA A 219 3.77 -5.02 -16.31
C ALA A 219 4.13 -3.59 -15.89
N TYR A 220 3.14 -2.77 -15.52
CA TYR A 220 3.38 -1.39 -15.11
C TYR A 220 4.26 -1.32 -13.85
N ILE A 221 3.95 -2.08 -12.79
CA ILE A 221 4.79 -2.19 -11.58
C ILE A 221 6.20 -2.65 -11.94
N ARG A 222 6.35 -3.68 -12.79
CA ARG A 222 7.67 -4.20 -13.20
C ARG A 222 8.51 -3.18 -13.97
N THR A 223 7.89 -2.21 -14.64
CA THR A 223 8.60 -1.20 -15.42
C THR A 223 9.05 0.01 -14.59
N VAL A 224 8.34 0.31 -13.50
CA VAL A 224 8.57 1.50 -12.66
C VAL A 224 9.21 1.17 -11.30
N THR A 225 9.74 -0.04 -11.13
CA THR A 225 10.45 -0.45 -9.90
C THR A 225 11.79 -1.11 -10.25
N ASN A 226 12.79 -0.95 -9.39
CA ASN A 226 14.09 -1.62 -9.50
C ASN A 226 14.26 -2.73 -8.44
N CYS A 227 15.42 -3.37 -8.39
CA CYS A 227 15.72 -4.44 -7.44
C CYS A 227 15.74 -3.97 -5.98
N TYR A 228 16.09 -2.71 -5.73
CA TYR A 228 16.08 -2.12 -4.39
C TYR A 228 14.67 -1.86 -3.88
N ALA A 229 13.82 -1.20 -4.68
CA ALA A 229 12.40 -1.02 -4.38
C ALA A 229 11.71 -2.37 -4.15
N TYR A 230 12.07 -3.38 -4.95
CA TYR A 230 11.60 -4.75 -4.75
C TYR A 230 12.00 -5.35 -3.40
N ALA A 231 13.28 -5.19 -3.03
CA ALA A 231 13.81 -5.72 -1.78
C ALA A 231 13.23 -5.00 -0.55
N LEU A 232 12.93 -3.70 -0.68
CA LEU A 232 12.38 -2.87 0.38
C LEU A 232 10.87 -2.74 0.37
N ASN A 233 10.17 -3.44 -0.53
CA ASN A 233 8.73 -3.33 -0.62
C ASN A 233 8.23 -1.90 -0.97
N ILE A 234 8.95 -1.13 -1.78
CA ILE A 234 8.57 0.24 -2.13
C ILE A 234 7.96 0.27 -3.56
N PRO A 235 6.65 0.48 -3.74
CA PRO A 235 6.06 0.67 -5.06
C PRO A 235 6.42 2.03 -5.69
N GLY A 236 6.55 2.05 -7.02
CA GLY A 236 6.39 3.28 -7.80
C GLY A 236 7.61 4.19 -7.91
N TYR A 237 8.81 3.72 -7.57
CA TYR A 237 10.04 4.51 -7.65
C TYR A 237 11.24 3.62 -8.02
N HIS A 238 12.33 4.23 -8.55
CA HIS A 238 13.63 3.57 -8.78
C HIS A 238 14.65 4.08 -7.74
N PRO A 239 14.46 3.82 -6.43
CA PRO A 239 15.39 4.31 -5.42
C PRO A 239 16.73 3.62 -5.56
N ASN A 240 17.81 4.38 -5.44
CA ASN A 240 19.10 3.86 -5.02
C ASN A 240 19.19 3.94 -3.49
N PRO A 241 20.05 3.13 -2.87
CA PRO A 241 20.37 3.29 -1.45
C PRO A 241 20.79 4.73 -1.13
N GLY A 242 20.10 5.38 -0.20
CA GLY A 242 20.32 6.77 0.24
C GLY A 242 19.47 7.83 -0.48
N ASP A 243 18.60 7.46 -1.43
CA ASP A 243 17.79 8.44 -2.18
C ASP A 243 16.56 8.97 -1.41
N GLN A 244 16.31 8.57 -0.15
CA GLN A 244 15.09 8.95 0.59
C GLN A 244 15.07 10.41 1.12
N ASP A 245 16.22 11.08 1.20
CA ASP A 245 16.34 12.46 1.69
C ASP A 245 16.49 13.53 0.59
N TYR A 246 16.23 13.19 -0.69
CA TYR A 246 16.37 14.07 -1.85
C TYR A 246 17.77 14.69 -2.06
N GLU A 247 18.78 14.30 -1.29
CA GLU A 247 20.15 14.47 -1.73
C GLU A 247 20.39 13.45 -2.84
N ILE A 248 20.31 13.92 -4.09
CA ILE A 248 20.87 13.17 -5.22
C ILE A 248 22.36 13.01 -4.90
N ILE A 249 22.75 11.87 -4.31
CA ILE A 249 24.16 11.52 -4.22
C ILE A 249 24.63 11.47 -5.68
N PRO A 250 25.52 12.36 -6.14
CA PRO A 250 25.98 12.35 -7.51
C PRO A 250 26.85 11.10 -7.64
N PHE A 251 26.25 9.96 -7.97
CA PHE A 251 26.93 8.70 -8.19
C PHE A 251 27.71 8.80 -9.50
N LEU A 252 28.82 9.53 -9.48
CA LEU A 252 29.79 9.48 -10.56
C LEU A 252 30.44 8.09 -10.61
N ARG A 253 30.51 7.34 -9.48
CA ARG A 253 30.89 5.91 -9.39
C ARG A 253 30.36 5.22 -8.11
N PRO A 254 29.28 4.41 -8.16
CA PRO A 254 28.88 3.57 -7.03
C PRO A 254 29.95 2.55 -6.64
N ASN A 255 29.96 2.16 -5.37
CA ASN A 255 30.79 1.08 -4.80
C ASN A 255 30.05 0.47 -3.59
N CYS A 256 30.57 -0.62 -3.04
CA CYS A 256 29.91 -1.29 -1.91
C CYS A 256 29.79 -0.43 -0.66
N ASP A 257 30.79 0.40 -0.34
CA ASP A 257 30.75 1.23 0.87
C ASP A 257 29.58 2.22 0.82
N ASN A 258 29.45 2.95 -0.29
CA ASN A 258 28.37 3.93 -0.46
C ASN A 258 26.99 3.27 -0.56
N LEU A 259 26.89 2.10 -1.20
CA LEU A 259 25.62 1.35 -1.26
C LEU A 259 25.17 0.88 0.12
N MET A 260 26.12 0.42 0.95
CA MET A 260 25.82 -0.05 2.31
C MET A 260 25.50 1.12 3.24
N SER A 261 26.26 2.21 3.17
CA SER A 261 25.98 3.43 3.95
C SER A 261 24.64 4.04 3.60
N GLY A 262 24.33 4.23 2.32
CA GLY A 262 23.03 4.76 1.89
C GLY A 262 21.86 3.86 2.30
N ALA A 263 22.04 2.53 2.26
CA ALA A 263 21.00 1.62 2.74
C ALA A 263 20.77 1.72 4.26
N ILE A 264 21.83 1.96 5.04
CA ILE A 264 21.71 2.18 6.48
C ILE A 264 21.03 3.54 6.77
N GLU A 265 21.32 4.57 5.98
CA GLU A 265 20.64 5.87 6.05
C GLU A 265 19.14 5.74 5.74
N ASP A 266 18.77 4.88 4.79
CA ASP A 266 17.37 4.49 4.51
C ASP A 266 16.71 3.67 5.65
N GLY A 267 17.41 3.48 6.77
CA GLY A 267 16.88 2.83 7.98
C GLY A 267 17.07 1.32 8.05
N LEU A 268 17.87 0.72 7.16
CA LEU A 268 18.19 -0.71 7.25
C LEU A 268 19.25 -0.97 8.32
N ILE A 269 19.17 -2.15 8.93
CA ILE A 269 20.03 -2.49 10.07
C ILE A 269 20.88 -3.73 9.78
N VAL A 270 22.08 -3.76 10.35
CA VAL A 270 22.99 -4.91 10.21
C VAL A 270 22.47 -6.09 11.06
N PRO A 271 22.32 -7.31 10.49
CA PRO A 271 21.84 -8.47 11.21
C PRO A 271 22.81 -8.94 12.29
N LYS A 272 22.30 -9.70 13.28
CA LYS A 272 23.16 -10.44 14.21
C LYS A 272 23.54 -11.79 13.60
N GLY A 273 24.83 -11.98 13.33
CA GLY A 273 25.37 -13.24 12.80
C GLY A 273 25.23 -13.41 11.27
N GLY A 274 25.74 -14.54 10.78
CA GLY A 274 26.29 -14.77 9.43
C GLY A 274 25.49 -14.39 8.18
N LEU A 275 26.20 -14.41 7.05
CA LEU A 275 25.77 -14.06 5.68
C LEU A 275 24.31 -14.42 5.35
N CYS A 276 24.00 -15.73 5.34
CA CYS A 276 22.67 -16.26 5.04
C CYS A 276 21.94 -16.84 6.26
N GLY A 277 22.67 -17.10 7.37
CA GLY A 277 22.14 -17.68 8.61
C GLY A 277 21.90 -16.67 9.74
N GLY A 278 22.16 -15.39 9.54
CA GLY A 278 21.96 -14.32 10.51
C GLY A 278 20.49 -14.07 10.83
N THR A 279 20.22 -13.46 11.98
CA THR A 279 18.86 -13.14 12.44
C THR A 279 18.59 -11.65 12.36
N CYS A 280 17.42 -11.32 11.81
CA CYS A 280 16.85 -9.97 11.84
C CYS A 280 15.90 -9.82 13.02
N PRO A 281 15.69 -8.59 13.53
CA PRO A 281 14.66 -8.32 14.52
C PRO A 281 13.26 -8.71 14.02
N LYS A 282 12.34 -8.93 14.95
CA LYS A 282 10.93 -9.17 14.63
C LYS A 282 10.40 -7.98 13.81
N GLY A 283 9.71 -8.27 12.71
CA GLY A 283 9.21 -7.24 11.80
C GLY A 283 10.19 -6.85 10.69
N TYR A 284 11.34 -7.53 10.57
CA TYR A 284 12.31 -7.32 9.49
C TYR A 284 12.55 -8.60 8.71
N HIS A 285 13.02 -8.47 7.47
CA HIS A 285 13.50 -9.54 6.62
C HIS A 285 14.90 -9.25 6.08
N LYS A 286 15.62 -10.28 5.64
CA LYS A 286 16.99 -10.13 5.15
C LYS A 286 17.01 -9.67 3.69
N ILE A 287 17.99 -8.83 3.38
CA ILE A 287 18.39 -8.51 2.01
C ILE A 287 19.90 -8.69 1.84
N GLN A 288 20.35 -8.92 0.60
CA GLN A 288 21.77 -8.93 0.24
C GLN A 288 22.01 -8.03 -0.96
N ILE A 289 23.02 -7.17 -0.85
CA ILE A 289 23.40 -6.21 -1.89
C ILE A 289 24.68 -6.70 -2.56
N PHE A 290 24.67 -6.69 -3.89
CA PHE A 290 25.81 -7.03 -4.74
C PHE A 290 26.08 -5.90 -5.72
N PHE A 291 27.34 -5.78 -6.15
CA PHE A 291 27.82 -4.72 -7.02
C PHE A 291 28.54 -5.29 -8.24
N ASP A 292 28.36 -4.63 -9.38
CA ASP A 292 29.09 -4.85 -10.61
C ASP A 292 29.89 -3.57 -10.94
N PRO A 293 31.23 -3.60 -10.83
CA PRO A 293 32.08 -2.44 -11.03
C PRO A 293 32.34 -2.09 -12.51
N ALA A 294 31.54 -2.60 -13.46
CA ALA A 294 31.72 -2.40 -14.89
C ALA A 294 32.11 -0.95 -15.25
N TRP A 295 33.23 -0.80 -15.97
CA TRP A 295 33.91 0.48 -16.20
C TRP A 295 33.03 1.59 -16.79
N PHE A 296 32.11 1.24 -17.69
CA PHE A 296 31.28 2.22 -18.40
C PHE A 296 29.87 2.39 -17.81
N ARG A 297 29.40 1.45 -16.98
CA ARG A 297 28.07 1.46 -16.37
C ARG A 297 28.08 0.60 -15.11
N PRO A 298 28.59 1.07 -13.97
CA PRO A 298 28.48 0.31 -12.74
C PRO A 298 27.00 0.10 -12.37
N ASP A 299 26.68 -0.99 -11.70
CA ASP A 299 25.31 -1.35 -11.34
C ASP A 299 25.30 -2.18 -10.06
N PHE A 300 24.15 -2.25 -9.40
CA PHE A 300 23.98 -3.04 -8.20
C PHE A 300 22.72 -3.88 -8.29
N HIS A 301 22.68 -4.92 -7.48
CA HIS A 301 21.55 -5.84 -7.46
C HIS A 301 21.27 -6.35 -6.07
N VAL A 302 19.98 -6.48 -5.78
CA VAL A 302 19.51 -6.78 -4.41
C VAL A 302 18.61 -8.00 -4.42
N PHE A 303 18.95 -8.93 -3.55
CA PHE A 303 18.14 -10.11 -3.24
C PHE A 303 17.46 -9.92 -1.91
N ARG A 304 16.28 -10.49 -1.76
CA ARG A 304 15.53 -10.50 -0.49
C ARG A 304 15.22 -11.93 -0.07
N GLN A 305 15.16 -12.16 1.23
CA GLN A 305 14.68 -13.40 1.83
C GLN A 305 13.25 -13.21 2.34
N ASP A 306 12.37 -14.14 2.04
CA ASP A 306 11.02 -14.15 2.59
C ASP A 306 10.96 -14.84 3.97
N LYS A 307 9.78 -14.80 4.60
CA LYS A 307 9.52 -15.41 5.93
C LYS A 307 9.70 -16.93 5.94
N SER A 308 9.64 -17.59 4.77
CA SER A 308 9.86 -19.03 4.60
C SER A 308 11.33 -19.38 4.38
N GLY A 309 12.22 -18.38 4.33
CA GLY A 309 13.65 -18.56 4.15
C GLY A 309 14.09 -18.64 2.70
N PHE A 310 13.19 -18.49 1.72
CA PHE A 310 13.54 -18.51 0.31
C PHE A 310 14.03 -17.15 -0.16
N TRP A 311 15.01 -17.16 -1.07
CA TRP A 311 15.55 -15.95 -1.67
C TRP A 311 14.97 -15.70 -3.05
N SER A 312 14.74 -14.43 -3.36
CA SER A 312 14.27 -13.98 -4.66
C SER A 312 14.80 -12.60 -5.00
N HIS A 313 14.69 -12.23 -6.28
CA HIS A 313 15.10 -10.93 -6.79
C HIS A 313 14.25 -10.49 -7.98
N LYS A 314 14.36 -9.20 -8.31
CA LYS A 314 13.78 -8.61 -9.52
C LYS A 314 14.88 -8.36 -10.57
N PRO A 315 14.96 -9.13 -11.67
CA PRO A 315 15.95 -8.93 -12.72
C PRO A 315 15.57 -7.72 -13.59
N GLY A 316 16.27 -6.59 -13.39
CA GLY A 316 16.20 -5.43 -14.28
C GLY A 316 14.80 -4.85 -14.54
N LYS A 317 14.75 -3.94 -15.52
CA LYS A 317 13.51 -3.28 -15.96
C LYS A 317 12.59 -4.26 -16.65
N GLY A 318 11.35 -4.36 -16.21
CA GLY A 318 10.34 -5.25 -16.82
C GLY A 318 10.47 -6.73 -16.49
N GLY A 319 11.58 -7.19 -15.89
CA GLY A 319 11.75 -8.61 -15.54
C GLY A 319 10.81 -9.09 -14.44
N TYR A 320 10.44 -10.36 -14.53
CA TYR A 320 9.64 -11.07 -13.54
C TYR A 320 10.48 -11.44 -12.32
N ILE A 321 9.85 -11.44 -11.15
CA ILE A 321 10.49 -11.93 -9.94
C ILE A 321 10.96 -13.36 -10.13
N ASN A 322 12.21 -13.60 -9.76
CA ASN A 322 12.87 -14.88 -9.90
C ASN A 322 13.42 -15.33 -8.56
N ASN A 323 13.25 -16.62 -8.26
CA ASN A 323 13.80 -17.30 -7.10
C ASN A 323 14.85 -18.35 -7.50
N HIS A 324 15.21 -18.40 -8.79
CA HIS A 324 16.23 -19.27 -9.34
C HIS A 324 17.44 -18.46 -9.80
N ASP A 325 18.61 -19.05 -9.67
CA ASP A 325 19.87 -18.50 -10.13
C ASP A 325 20.02 -18.63 -11.66
N ALA A 326 21.16 -18.19 -12.20
CA ALA A 326 21.43 -18.22 -13.64
C ALA A 326 21.48 -19.65 -14.22
N ASP A 327 21.76 -20.66 -13.40
CA ASP A 327 21.75 -22.07 -13.79
C ASP A 327 20.33 -22.69 -13.69
N GLY A 328 19.33 -21.89 -13.28
CA GLY A 328 17.95 -22.35 -13.07
C GLY A 328 17.73 -23.08 -11.74
N LYS A 329 18.67 -23.01 -10.79
CA LYS A 329 18.57 -23.66 -9.47
C LYS A 329 17.95 -22.73 -8.43
N PRO A 330 17.17 -23.25 -7.47
CA PRO A 330 16.63 -22.41 -6.39
C PRO A 330 17.72 -21.66 -5.61
N ILE A 331 17.50 -20.37 -5.37
CA ILE A 331 18.43 -19.52 -4.62
C ILE A 331 18.24 -19.81 -3.12
N LEU A 332 19.17 -20.57 -2.54
CA LEU A 332 19.19 -20.84 -1.10
C LEU A 332 19.98 -19.78 -0.31
N CYS A 333 20.96 -19.16 -0.96
CA CYS A 333 21.87 -18.17 -0.35
C CYS A 333 22.55 -17.40 -1.48
N PRO A 334 22.16 -16.14 -1.78
CA PRO A 334 22.57 -15.45 -3.01
C PRO A 334 24.08 -15.33 -3.21
N ILE A 335 24.85 -15.20 -2.12
CA ILE A 335 26.32 -15.11 -2.19
C ILE A 335 26.98 -16.37 -2.79
N THR A 336 26.36 -17.55 -2.66
CA THR A 336 26.91 -18.81 -3.15
C THR A 336 26.38 -19.24 -4.52
N GLN A 337 25.47 -18.48 -5.12
CA GLN A 337 24.79 -18.87 -6.37
C GLN A 337 25.36 -18.16 -7.59
N ASN A 338 25.07 -18.71 -8.78
CA ASN A 338 25.42 -18.07 -10.03
C ASN A 338 24.48 -16.86 -10.28
N ARG A 339 25.01 -15.65 -10.18
CA ARG A 339 24.25 -14.39 -10.32
C ARG A 339 24.30 -13.82 -11.73
N ASP A 340 24.76 -14.59 -12.70
CA ASP A 340 24.85 -14.15 -14.09
C ASP A 340 23.47 -13.87 -14.68
N ASN A 341 23.17 -12.59 -14.91
CA ASN A 341 21.92 -12.14 -15.51
C ASN A 341 22.07 -11.95 -17.04
N THR A 342 22.95 -12.71 -17.69
CA THR A 342 23.24 -12.66 -19.14
C THR A 342 22.02 -12.65 -20.07
N PRO A 343 20.88 -13.30 -19.80
CA PRO A 343 19.69 -13.15 -20.66
C PRO A 343 19.09 -11.74 -20.69
N TYR A 344 19.47 -10.86 -19.75
CA TYR A 344 18.89 -9.52 -19.56
C TYR A 344 19.91 -8.37 -19.49
N GLY A 345 21.21 -8.61 -19.75
CA GLY A 345 22.19 -7.51 -19.80
C GLY A 345 23.66 -7.79 -19.47
N GLY A 346 24.10 -9.04 -19.33
CA GLY A 346 25.53 -9.39 -19.29
C GLY A 346 26.29 -9.03 -18.00
N ARG A 347 25.63 -9.04 -16.83
CA ARG A 347 26.24 -8.70 -15.53
C ARG A 347 26.19 -9.90 -14.57
N ASN A 348 27.25 -10.11 -13.80
CA ASN A 348 27.36 -11.21 -12.85
C ASN A 348 27.39 -10.76 -11.37
N TYR A 349 27.42 -9.44 -11.11
CA TYR A 349 27.45 -8.88 -9.74
C TYR A 349 28.45 -9.63 -8.82
N PRO A 350 29.74 -9.61 -9.18
CA PRO A 350 30.77 -10.42 -8.52
C PRO A 350 31.01 -9.98 -7.07
N ASP A 351 30.83 -8.70 -6.77
CA ASP A 351 31.18 -8.12 -5.48
C ASP A 351 30.00 -8.21 -4.53
N TYR A 352 30.18 -8.89 -3.41
CA TYR A 352 29.22 -8.92 -2.32
C TYR A 352 29.48 -7.75 -1.38
N CYS A 353 28.50 -6.85 -1.22
CA CYS A 353 28.62 -5.67 -0.39
C CYS A 353 28.20 -5.93 1.06
N GLY A 354 27.10 -6.67 1.28
CA GLY A 354 26.65 -6.99 2.63
C GLY A 354 25.24 -7.56 2.72
N THR A 355 24.91 -8.03 3.93
CA THR A 355 23.55 -8.45 4.33
C THR A 355 22.99 -7.37 5.26
N LEU A 356 21.77 -6.96 5.01
CA LEU A 356 21.01 -6.02 5.85
C LEU A 356 19.65 -6.60 6.21
N CYS A 357 19.01 -6.02 7.21
CA CYS A 357 17.62 -6.26 7.57
C CYS A 357 16.78 -5.07 7.12
N ALA A 358 15.83 -5.32 6.23
CA ALA A 358 14.83 -4.37 5.80
C ALA A 358 13.54 -4.56 6.63
N PRO A 359 12.82 -3.49 7.00
CA PRO A 359 11.51 -3.63 7.61
C PRO A 359 10.58 -4.40 6.66
N ASN A 360 9.71 -5.25 7.22
CA ASN A 360 8.69 -5.95 6.45
C ASN A 360 7.75 -4.93 5.84
#